data_AF-A0A4R3YIJ1-F1
#
_entry.id   AF-A0A4R3YIJ1-F1
#
_cell.length_a   1.000
_cell.length_b   1.000
_cell.length_c   1.000
_cell.angle_alpha   90.00
_cell.angle_beta   90.00
_cell.angle_gamma   90.00
#
_symmetry.space_group_name_H-M   'P 1'
#
loop_
_entity.id
_entity.type
_entity.pdbx_description
1 polymer ?
#
loop_
_entity_poly.entity_id
_entity_poly.type
_entity_poly.pdbx_seq_one_letter_code
_entity_poly.pdbx_strand_id
1 'polypeptide(L)' 'AQEDRVNATTGRIRFFPDGSSTGGRVTLGRGAREWHVNVGWLTGAVSVVVTQ' A
#
# COMPACT_ATOMS: atom_id res chain seq x y z
N ALA A 1 5.09 9.20 -10.12
CA ALA A 1 4.83 8.01 -9.27
C ALA A 1 6.08 7.16 -8.99
N GLN A 2 7.30 7.56 -9.41
CA GLN A 2 8.54 6.81 -9.13
C GLN A 2 9.22 7.21 -7.80
N GLU A 3 8.73 8.25 -7.13
CA GLU A 3 9.45 8.96 -6.04
C GLU A 3 9.32 8.32 -4.65
N ASP A 4 8.51 7.26 -4.47
CA ASP A 4 8.31 6.59 -3.17
C ASP A 4 9.06 5.24 -3.04
N ARG A 5 9.98 4.95 -3.98
CA ARG A 5 10.93 3.85 -3.82
C ARG A 5 12.16 4.37 -3.10
N VAL A 6 12.33 3.94 -1.85
CA VAL A 6 13.51 4.24 -1.04
C VAL A 6 14.73 3.49 -1.59
N ASN A 7 14.53 2.27 -2.12
CA ASN A 7 15.50 1.50 -2.89
C ASN A 7 14.78 0.37 -3.67
N ALA A 8 15.54 -0.59 -4.23
CA ALA A 8 14.99 -1.69 -5.02
C ALA A 8 14.06 -2.64 -4.23
N THR A 9 14.23 -2.74 -2.91
CA THR A 9 13.47 -3.67 -2.04
C THR A 9 12.60 -2.95 -1.01
N THR A 10 12.68 -1.62 -0.93
CA THR A 10 11.95 -0.80 0.04
C THR A 10 11.08 0.22 -0.71
N GLY A 11 9.77 0.00 -0.67
CA GLY A 11 8.77 1.01 -0.99
C GLY A 11 8.30 1.72 0.28
N ARG A 12 7.71 2.90 0.13
CA ARG A 12 7.06 3.62 1.21
C ARG A 12 5.69 4.12 0.72
N ILE A 13 4.81 4.39 1.70
CA ILE A 13 3.50 5.02 1.50
C ILE A 13 3.47 6.21 2.44
N ARG A 14 3.28 7.42 1.91
CA ARG A 14 3.18 8.65 2.68
C ARG A 14 1.73 9.13 2.69
N PHE A 15 1.26 9.57 3.86
CA PHE A 15 -0.02 10.24 4.05
C PHE A 15 0.22 11.75 4.18
N PHE A 16 -0.65 12.54 3.57
CA PHE A 16 -0.59 14.00 3.60
C PHE A 16 -1.69 14.57 4.51
N PRO A 17 -1.52 15.77 5.08
CA PRO A 17 -2.49 16.37 6.01
C PRO A 17 -3.88 16.62 5.41
N ASP A 18 -3.98 16.76 4.09
CA ASP A 18 -5.22 16.91 3.32
C ASP A 18 -6.00 15.59 3.16
N GLY A 19 -5.47 14.48 3.67
CA GLY A 19 -6.08 13.16 3.61
C GLY A 19 -5.65 12.32 2.40
N SER A 20 -4.95 12.90 1.43
CA SER A 20 -4.38 12.13 0.31
C SER A 20 -3.20 11.25 0.74
N SER A 21 -2.81 10.32 -0.14
CA SER A 21 -1.61 9.51 0.06
C SER A 21 -0.86 9.27 -1.25
N THR A 22 0.39 8.81 -1.18
CA THR A 22 1.09 8.33 -2.38
C THR A 22 0.48 7.05 -2.95
N GLY A 23 -0.40 6.40 -2.18
CA GLY A 23 -1.10 5.17 -2.55
C GLY A 23 -0.17 3.96 -2.62
N GLY A 24 -0.75 2.78 -2.81
CA GLY A 24 0.03 1.56 -3.01
C GLY A 24 -0.71 0.30 -2.64
N ARG A 25 -0.02 -0.84 -2.85
CA ARG A 25 -0.46 -2.16 -2.41
C ARG A 25 0.67 -2.84 -1.64
N VAL A 26 0.33 -3.38 -0.48
CA VAL A 26 1.20 -4.28 0.28
C VAL A 26 0.60 -5.67 0.21
N THR A 27 1.37 -6.63 -0.28
CA THR A 27 0.99 -8.05 -0.30
C THR A 27 1.69 -8.77 0.83
N LEU A 28 0.90 -9.41 1.70
CA LEU A 28 1.39 -10.28 2.77
C LEU A 28 1.04 -11.71 2.39
N GLY A 29 2.03 -12.60 2.34
CA GLY A 29 1.84 -14.02 2.07
C GLY A 29 2.16 -14.87 3.29
N ARG A 30 1.31 -15.85 3.62
CA ARG A 30 1.61 -16.88 4.62
C ARG A 30 1.02 -18.22 4.19
N GLY A 31 1.88 -19.12 3.73
CA GLY A 31 1.44 -20.39 3.15
C GLY A 31 0.57 -20.15 1.92
N ALA A 32 -0.62 -20.73 1.89
CA ALA A 32 -1.60 -20.54 0.81
C ALA A 32 -2.44 -19.26 0.94
N ARG A 33 -2.33 -18.53 2.07
CA ARG A 33 -3.15 -17.33 2.32
C ARG A 33 -2.39 -16.09 1.91
N GLU A 34 -3.09 -15.20 1.24
CA GLU A 34 -2.57 -13.90 0.83
C GLU A 34 -3.49 -12.79 1.32
N TRP A 35 -2.90 -11.68 1.77
CA TRP A 35 -3.63 -10.47 2.14
C TRP A 35 -3.10 -9.30 1.31
N HIS A 36 -3.99 -8.53 0.71
CA HIS A 36 -3.64 -7.27 0.06
C HIS A 36 -4.14 -6.10 0.89
N VAL A 37 -3.20 -5.28 1.36
CA VAL A 37 -3.49 -3.98 1.93
C VAL A 37 -3.42 -2.96 0.79
N ASN A 38 -4.56 -2.40 0.41
CA ASN A 38 -4.67 -1.38 -0.63
C ASN A 38 -4.80 0.00 0.03
N VAL A 39 -4.04 0.97 -0.45
CA VAL A 39 -4.12 2.37 -0.02
C VAL A 39 -4.49 3.25 -1.20
N GLY A 40 -5.62 3.96 -1.07
CA GLY A 40 -6.12 4.90 -2.06
C GLY A 40 -5.31 6.19 -2.06
N TRP A 41 -4.86 6.63 -3.24
CA TRP A 41 -4.04 7.83 -3.40
C TRP A 41 -4.82 9.13 -3.16
N LEU A 42 -6.12 9.16 -3.51
CA LEU A 42 -6.93 10.38 -3.39
C LEU A 42 -7.42 10.67 -1.97
N THR A 43 -7.75 9.63 -1.20
CA THR A 43 -8.42 9.76 0.10
C THR A 43 -7.65 9.12 1.25
N GLY A 44 -6.50 8.50 0.97
CA GLY A 44 -5.76 7.73 1.96
C GLY A 44 -6.51 6.50 2.46
N ALA A 45 -7.64 6.12 1.85
CA ALA A 45 -8.46 5.01 2.32
C ALA A 45 -7.67 3.70 2.31
N VAL A 46 -7.70 2.97 3.43
CA VAL A 46 -7.02 1.69 3.60
C VAL A 46 -8.03 0.56 3.59
N SER A 47 -7.81 -0.45 2.75
CA SER A 47 -8.63 -1.66 2.69
C SER A 47 -7.75 -2.90 2.74
N VAL A 48 -8.17 -3.90 3.50
CA VAL A 48 -7.50 -5.20 3.58
C VAL A 48 -8.42 -6.25 2.99
N VAL A 49 -7.95 -6.91 1.93
CA VAL A 49 -8.66 -8.04 1.32
C VAL A 49 -7.85 -9.31 1.52
N VAL A 50 -8.53 -10.40 1.87
CA VAL A 50 -7.92 -11.73 1.92
C VAL A 50 -8.20 -12.46 0.62
N THR A 51 -7.18 -13.05 0.04
CA THR A 51 -7.28 -13.99 -1.08
C THR A 51 -7.05 -15.38 -0.49
N GLN A 52 -8.06 -16.25 -0.63
CA GLN A 52 -8.02 -17.64 -0.20
C GLN A 52 -7.44 -18.53 -1.30
#